data_AF-A0A833FYS3-F1
#
_entry.id   AF-A0A833FYS3-F1
#
_cell.length_a   1.000
_cell.length_b   1.000
_cell.length_c   1.000
_cell.angle_alpha   90.00
_cell.angle_beta   90.00
_cell.angle_gamma   90.00
#
_symmetry.space_group_name_H-M   'P 1'
#
loop_
_entity.id
_entity.type
_entity.pdbx_description
1 polymer ?
#
loop_
_entity_poly.entity_id
_entity_poly.type
_entity_poly.pdbx_seq_one_letter_code
_entity_poly.pdbx_strand_id
1 'polypeptide(L)'
;MTVRIEPLTGAGLAAALPALAELRIKVFRAWPYLYEGTLEYEQKYLRNFASAMGAILVAARDGHPIVGVATASPITGHMEAFAAPFKKLGYDLGRLFY
;
A
#
# COMPACT_ATOMS: atom_id res chain seq x y z
N MET A 1 -2.50 -16.51 -19.09
CA MET A 1 -2.28 -15.86 -17.79
C MET A 1 -3.59 -15.24 -17.37
N THR A 2 -4.08 -15.59 -16.18
CA THR A 2 -5.34 -15.05 -15.65
C THR A 2 -5.01 -14.38 -14.33
N VAL A 3 -5.04 -13.04 -14.31
CA VAL A 3 -4.74 -12.28 -13.10
C VAL A 3 -6.01 -12.13 -12.28
N ARG A 4 -5.97 -12.54 -11.01
CA ARG A 4 -7.04 -12.30 -10.03
C ARG A 4 -6.66 -11.10 -9.16
N ILE A 5 -7.61 -10.18 -8.99
CA ILE A 5 -7.47 -9.02 -8.12
C ILE A 5 -8.26 -9.26 -6.82
N GLU A 6 -7.65 -9.03 -5.67
CA GLU A 6 -8.33 -9.14 -4.38
C GLU A 6 -7.92 -8.04 -3.39
N PRO A 7 -8.87 -7.51 -2.62
CA PRO A 7 -8.56 -6.65 -1.48
C PRO A 7 -8.12 -7.50 -0.28
N LEU A 8 -7.04 -7.10 0.37
CA LEU A 8 -6.50 -7.69 1.59
C LEU A 8 -6.48 -6.63 2.69
N THR A 9 -7.01 -7.00 3.86
CA THR A 9 -7.06 -6.18 5.08
C THR A 9 -6.62 -7.02 6.28
N GLY A 10 -6.34 -6.38 7.42
CA GLY A 10 -6.01 -7.08 8.67
C GLY A 10 -4.89 -8.12 8.51
N ALA A 11 -5.16 -9.35 8.95
CA ALA A 11 -4.18 -10.45 8.87
C ALA A 11 -3.78 -10.80 7.42
N GLY A 12 -4.69 -10.67 6.45
CA GLY A 12 -4.39 -10.91 5.04
C GLY A 12 -3.42 -9.87 4.46
N LEU A 13 -3.59 -8.60 4.84
CA LEU A 13 -2.65 -7.54 4.51
C LEU A 13 -1.28 -7.81 5.16
N ALA A 14 -1.27 -8.14 6.46
CA ALA A 14 -0.03 -8.44 7.19
C ALA A 14 0.76 -9.60 6.55
N ALA A 15 0.06 -10.66 6.12
CA ALA A 15 0.66 -11.80 5.43
C ALA A 15 1.21 -11.45 4.03
N ALA A 16 0.69 -10.41 3.38
CA ALA A 16 1.15 -9.96 2.07
C ALA A 16 2.35 -9.00 2.12
N LEU A 17 2.75 -8.53 3.32
CA LEU A 17 3.85 -7.56 3.47
C LEU A 17 5.21 -8.03 2.90
N PRO A 18 5.64 -9.30 3.08
CA PRO A 18 6.89 -9.76 2.48
C PRO A 18 6.89 -9.63 0.95
N ALA A 19 5.81 -10.04 0.30
CA ALA A 19 5.66 -9.94 -1.15
C ALA A 19 5.65 -8.47 -1.63
N LEU A 20 4.99 -7.57 -0.88
CA LEU A 20 5.02 -6.14 -1.19
C LEU A 20 6.44 -5.56 -1.07
N ALA A 21 7.18 -5.92 -0.02
CA ALA A 21 8.56 -5.44 0.18
C ALA A 21 9.48 -5.88 -0.98
N GLU A 22 9.39 -7.14 -1.41
CA GLU A 22 10.14 -7.66 -2.56
C GLU A 22 9.78 -6.94 -3.87
N LEU A 23 8.49 -6.74 -4.13
CA LEU A 23 8.01 -6.03 -5.32
C LEU A 23 8.52 -4.58 -5.35
N ARG A 24 8.49 -3.87 -4.22
CA ARG A 24 8.98 -2.49 -4.12
C ARG A 24 10.47 -2.40 -4.48
N ILE A 25 11.30 -3.28 -3.93
CA ILE A 25 12.73 -3.31 -4.26
C ILE A 25 12.94 -3.60 -5.75
N LYS A 26 12.25 -4.60 -6.29
CA LYS A 26 12.40 -4.99 -7.70
C LYS A 26 11.97 -3.88 -8.65
N VAL A 27 10.82 -3.26 -8.40
CA VAL A 27 10.28 -2.19 -9.24
C VAL A 27 11.14 -0.94 -9.16
N PHE A 28 11.57 -0.52 -7.96
CA PHE A 28 12.41 0.67 -7.81
C PHE A 28 13.79 0.50 -8.45
N ARG A 29 14.40 -0.69 -8.39
CA ARG A 29 15.66 -0.98 -9.11
C ARG A 29 15.51 -1.00 -10.63
N ALA A 30 14.31 -1.25 -11.14
CA ALA A 30 14.05 -1.33 -12.58
C ALA A 30 13.80 0.04 -13.24
N TRP A 31 13.66 1.11 -12.44
CA TRP A 31 13.46 2.49 -12.89
C TRP A 31 14.57 3.38 -12.33
N PRO A 32 14.82 4.58 -12.88
CA PRO A 32 15.85 5.50 -12.38
C PRO A 32 15.41 6.20 -11.08
N TYR A 33 14.85 5.43 -10.15
CA TYR A 33 14.49 5.88 -8.81
C TYR A 33 15.75 5.89 -7.94
N LEU A 34 16.03 7.04 -7.31
CA LEU A 34 17.09 7.18 -6.30
C LEU A 34 16.65 6.55 -4.98
N TYR A 35 16.28 5.27 -5.01
CA TYR A 35 15.79 4.54 -3.85
C TYR A 35 16.51 3.20 -3.71
N GLU A 36 17.45 3.15 -2.76
CA GLU A 36 18.14 1.94 -2.35
C GLU A 36 17.58 1.42 -1.03
N GLY A 37 16.35 0.89 -1.08
CA GLY A 37 15.73 0.23 0.07
C GLY A 37 16.34 -1.15 0.36
N THR A 38 16.33 -1.56 1.62
CA THR A 38 16.60 -2.95 2.04
C THR A 38 15.29 -3.66 2.41
N LEU A 39 15.31 -4.99 2.40
CA LEU A 39 14.13 -5.78 2.76
C LEU A 39 13.72 -5.53 4.22
N GLU A 40 14.67 -5.45 5.17
CA GLU A 40 14.32 -5.16 6.57
C GLU A 40 13.70 -3.77 6.73
N TYR A 41 14.25 -2.77 6.03
CA TYR A 41 13.72 -1.40 6.08
C TYR A 41 12.29 -1.35 5.55
N GLU A 42 12.05 -1.93 4.37
CA GLU A 42 10.73 -2.01 3.75
C GLU A 42 9.71 -2.71 4.65
N GLN A 43 10.05 -3.88 5.22
CA GLN A 43 9.14 -4.58 6.11
C GLN A 43 8.80 -3.78 7.37
N LYS A 44 9.77 -3.06 7.95
CA LYS A 44 9.50 -2.17 9.10
C LYS A 44 8.59 -1.00 8.69
N TYR A 45 8.87 -0.36 7.56
CA TYR A 45 8.07 0.74 7.04
C TYR A 45 6.63 0.30 6.74
N LEU A 46 6.46 -0.82 6.05
CA LEU A 46 5.16 -1.35 5.65
C LEU A 46 4.34 -1.87 6.83
N ARG A 47 4.96 -2.28 7.95
CA ARG A 47 4.23 -2.61 9.19
C ARG A 47 3.51 -1.41 9.78
N ASN A 48 4.09 -0.22 9.71
CA ASN A 48 3.41 1.00 10.16
C ASN A 48 2.19 1.28 9.29
N PHE A 49 2.34 1.18 7.96
CA PHE A 49 1.21 1.28 7.04
C PHE A 49 0.12 0.25 7.35
N ALA A 50 0.49 -1.03 7.52
CA ALA A 50 -0.43 -2.12 7.82
C ALA A 50 -1.22 -1.93 9.13
N SER A 51 -0.64 -1.20 10.09
CA SER A 51 -1.28 -0.91 11.37
C SER A 51 -2.29 0.24 11.32
N ALA A 52 -2.29 1.03 10.24
CA ALA A 52 -3.23 2.13 10.09
C ALA A 52 -4.66 1.58 9.96
N MET A 53 -5.58 2.13 10.77
CA MET A 53 -6.99 1.75 10.72
C MET A 53 -7.55 2.02 9.33
N GLY A 54 -8.14 0.98 8.71
CA GLY A 54 -8.67 1.08 7.35
C GLY A 54 -7.63 0.89 6.23
N ALA A 55 -6.36 0.60 6.53
CA ALA A 55 -5.38 0.27 5.50
C ALA A 55 -5.82 -0.95 4.68
N ILE A 56 -5.62 -0.87 3.37
CA ILE A 56 -5.95 -1.91 2.41
C ILE A 56 -4.80 -2.12 1.44
N LEU A 57 -4.57 -3.38 1.09
CA LEU A 57 -3.65 -3.81 0.05
C LEU A 57 -4.45 -4.54 -1.01
N VAL A 58 -4.45 -4.05 -2.25
CA VAL A 58 -5.10 -4.72 -3.38
C VAL A 58 -4.05 -5.52 -4.12
N ALA A 59 -4.12 -6.84 -4.02
CA ALA A 59 -3.15 -7.76 -4.60
C ALA A 59 -3.60 -8.24 -5.98
N ALA A 60 -2.67 -8.26 -6.93
CA ALA A 60 -2.81 -8.96 -8.21
C ALA A 60 -2.06 -10.29 -8.14
N ARG A 61 -2.76 -11.40 -8.40
CA ARG A 61 -2.18 -12.76 -8.40
C ARG A 61 -2.25 -13.40 -9.77
N ASP A 62 -1.18 -14.07 -10.16
CA ASP A 62 -1.16 -15.00 -11.29
C ASP A 62 -0.92 -16.41 -10.76
N GLY A 63 -2.00 -17.15 -10.50
CA GLY A 63 -1.95 -18.37 -9.70
C GLY A 63 -1.75 -18.08 -8.21
N HIS A 64 -0.73 -18.69 -7.60
CA HIS A 64 -0.37 -18.45 -6.21
C HIS A 64 0.40 -17.13 -5.95
N PRO A 65 1.43 -16.75 -6.74
CA PRO A 65 2.25 -15.57 -6.45
C PRO A 65 1.49 -14.24 -6.60
N ILE A 66 1.83 -13.29 -5.73
CA ILE A 66 1.46 -11.88 -5.90
C ILE A 66 2.44 -11.27 -6.90
N VAL A 67 1.91 -10.74 -8.00
CA VAL A 67 2.70 -10.15 -9.10
C VAL A 67 2.58 -8.63 -9.17
N GLY A 68 1.66 -8.04 -8.42
CA GLY A 68 1.47 -6.60 -8.33
C GLY A 68 0.63 -6.22 -7.12
N VAL A 69 0.79 -4.98 -6.65
CA VAL A 69 0.09 -4.46 -5.49
C VAL A 69 -0.24 -2.99 -5.67
N ALA A 70 -1.45 -2.59 -5.30
CA ALA A 70 -1.79 -1.21 -4.96
C ALA A 70 -2.07 -1.13 -3.46
N THR A 71 -1.67 -0.03 -2.81
CA THR A 71 -1.91 0.22 -1.39
C THR A 71 -2.79 1.44 -1.24
N ALA A 72 -3.67 1.44 -0.25
CA ALA A 72 -4.39 2.64 0.13
C ALA A 72 -4.63 2.71 1.64
N SER A 73 -4.72 3.92 2.17
CA SER A 73 -5.12 4.17 3.57
C SER A 73 -6.03 5.39 3.66
N PRO A 74 -6.89 5.50 4.69
CA PRO A 74 -7.76 6.66 4.85
C PRO A 74 -6.95 7.97 4.86
N ILE A 75 -7.42 8.97 4.12
CA ILE A 75 -6.71 10.25 3.97
C ILE A 75 -6.52 10.98 5.31
N THR A 76 -7.37 10.69 6.30
CA THR A 76 -7.31 11.23 7.66
C THR A 76 -6.11 10.72 8.47
N GLY A 77 -5.53 9.58 8.08
CA GLY A 77 -4.29 9.05 8.66
C GLY A 77 -3.00 9.62 8.04
N HIS A 78 -3.12 10.46 7.01
CA HIS A 78 -1.99 11.11 6.33
C HIS A 78 -1.75 12.55 6.84
N MET A 79 -0.71 13.20 6.31
CA MET A 79 -0.42 14.61 6.64
C MET A 79 -1.63 15.49 6.34
N GLU A 80 -1.98 16.37 7.29
CA GLU A 80 -3.14 17.27 7.20
C GLU A 80 -3.17 18.09 5.89
N ALA A 81 -1.99 18.40 5.33
CA ALA A 81 -1.85 19.08 4.05
C ALA A 81 -2.58 18.37 2.88
N PHE A 82 -2.68 17.04 2.89
CA PHE A 82 -3.42 16.29 1.88
C PHE A 82 -4.93 16.29 2.14
N ALA A 83 -5.37 16.23 3.40
CA ALA A 83 -6.78 16.20 3.76
C ALA A 83 -7.46 17.58 3.70
N ALA A 84 -6.72 18.65 4.00
CA ALA A 84 -7.27 20.01 4.15
C ALA A 84 -8.00 20.55 2.90
N PRO A 85 -7.51 20.36 1.65
CA PRO A 85 -8.22 20.80 0.46
C PRO A 85 -9.61 20.13 0.30
N PHE A 86 -9.68 18.82 0.51
CA PHE A 86 -10.94 18.07 0.42
C PHE A 86 -11.92 18.48 1.52
N LYS A 87 -11.41 18.70 2.74
CA LYS A 87 -12.22 19.22 3.85
C LYS A 87 -12.81 20.59 3.54
N LYS A 88 -12.01 21.52 2.97
CA LYS A 88 -12.47 22.86 2.57
C LYS A 88 -13.55 22.83 1.49
N LEU A 89 -13.52 21.82 0.62
CA LEU A 89 -14.53 21.60 -0.42
C LEU A 89 -15.76 20.80 0.08
N GLY A 90 -15.81 20.43 1.36
CA GLY A 90 -16.95 19.73 1.95
C GLY A 90 -17.03 18.23 1.66
N TYR A 91 -15.94 17.60 1.21
CA TYR A 91 -15.90 16.15 1.02
C TYR A 91 -15.92 15.39 2.35
N ASP A 92 -16.61 14.25 2.38
CA ASP A 92 -16.56 13.30 3.48
C ASP A 92 -15.21 12.55 3.47
N LEU A 93 -14.29 13.00 4.32
CA LEU A 93 -12.95 12.41 4.43
C LEU A 93 -12.98 10.94 4.88
N GLY A 94 -14.05 10.49 5.54
CA GLY A 94 -14.20 9.09 5.96
C GLY A 94 -14.36 8.12 4.78
N ARG A 95 -14.62 8.65 3.58
CA ARG A 95 -14.79 7.89 2.34
C ARG A 95 -13.62 8.08 1.37
N LEU A 96 -12.60 8.83 1.78
CA LEU A 96 -11.44 9.15 0.95
C LEU A 96 -10.21 8.38 1.41
N PHE A 97 -9.52 7.80 0.43
CA PHE A 97 -8.28 7.06 0.62
C PHE A 97 -7.17 7.72 -0.21
N TYR A 98 -5.96 7.69 0.33
CA TYR A 98 -4.71 8.03 -0.35
C TYR A 98 -4.02 6.74 -0.80
#